data_AF-A0A3D4IFH1-F1
#
_entry.id   AF-A0A3D4IFH1-F1
#
_cell.length_a   1.000
_cell.length_b   1.000
_cell.length_c   1.000
_cell.angle_alpha   90.00
_cell.angle_beta   90.00
_cell.angle_gamma   90.00
#
_symmetry.space_group_name_H-M   'P 1'
#
loop_
_entity.id
_entity.type
_entity.pdbx_description
1 polymer ?
#
loop_
_entity_poly.entity_id
_entity_poly.type
_entity_poly.pdbx_seq_one_letter_code
_entity_poly.pdbx_strand_id
1 'polypeptide(L)'
;LQHAVVAAEDTRFFEHDGIDFDALEQAMSEKRNSLRGGSTITQQLVKNLFFTTHRSYLRKAMEFTIAPLAELILPKDRILELYINVVEWGKGVYGAEAAARYHYHIPSSKINRNQASRLAACLPAPLTRKPQAMNRYSRIIQKRMRAMGY
;
A
#
# COMPACT_ATOMS: atom_id res chain seq x y z
N LEU A 1 -9.15 -5.18 -6.07
CA LEU A 1 -8.06 -5.15 -5.07
C LEU A 1 -7.33 -3.81 -5.05
N GLN A 2 -6.86 -3.32 -6.21
CA GLN A 2 -6.18 -2.03 -6.40
C GLN A 2 -6.81 -0.86 -5.62
N HIS A 3 -8.10 -0.58 -5.81
CA HIS A 3 -8.80 0.49 -5.06
C HIS A 3 -8.72 0.35 -3.53
N ALA A 4 -8.74 -0.88 -3.01
CA ALA A 4 -8.63 -1.11 -1.56
C ALA A 4 -7.21 -0.85 -1.05
N VAL A 5 -6.19 -1.15 -1.86
CA VAL A 5 -4.78 -0.86 -1.56
C VAL A 5 -4.54 0.64 -1.55
N VAL A 6 -4.99 1.35 -2.58
CA VAL A 6 -4.93 2.82 -2.66
C VAL A 6 -5.64 3.44 -1.44
N ALA A 7 -6.86 3.03 -1.13
CA ALA A 7 -7.59 3.56 0.03
C ALA A 7 -6.95 3.22 1.40
N ALA A 8 -6.17 2.14 1.49
CA ALA A 8 -5.50 1.72 2.71
C ALA A 8 -4.17 2.44 2.93
N GLU A 9 -3.31 2.44 1.92
CA GLU A 9 -1.93 2.90 1.98
C GLU A 9 -1.79 4.37 1.59
N ASP A 10 -2.51 4.82 0.55
CA ASP A 10 -2.21 6.08 -0.15
C ASP A 10 -3.44 6.65 -0.87
N THR A 11 -4.32 7.34 -0.12
CA THR A 11 -5.59 7.84 -0.65
C THR A 11 -5.44 8.91 -1.73
N ARG A 12 -4.28 9.53 -1.88
CA ARG A 12 -4.00 10.56 -2.91
C ARG A 12 -3.02 10.07 -3.96
N PHE A 13 -2.89 8.74 -4.10
CA PHE A 13 -1.92 8.13 -5.00
C PHE A 13 -1.93 8.71 -6.42
N PHE A 14 -3.11 9.05 -6.96
CA PHE A 14 -3.25 9.60 -8.30
C PHE A 14 -3.07 11.12 -8.39
N GLU A 15 -2.88 11.82 -7.27
CA GLU A 15 -2.82 13.28 -7.18
C GLU A 15 -1.39 13.82 -6.97
N HIS A 16 -0.42 12.97 -6.61
CA HIS A 16 0.96 13.38 -6.32
C HIS A 16 1.98 12.64 -7.21
N ASP A 17 3.21 13.14 -7.34
CA ASP A 17 4.26 12.54 -8.17
C ASP A 17 5.28 11.74 -7.33
N GLY A 18 4.81 10.71 -6.64
CA GLY A 18 5.63 9.82 -5.81
C GLY A 18 5.88 10.27 -4.38
N ILE A 19 5.75 11.56 -4.07
CA ILE A 19 5.78 12.08 -2.69
C ILE A 19 4.51 12.89 -2.43
N ASP A 20 3.79 12.54 -1.37
CA ASP A 20 2.65 13.32 -0.88
C ASP A 20 3.15 14.36 0.14
N PHE A 21 3.50 15.56 -0.34
CA PHE A 21 4.02 16.66 0.49
C PHE A 21 2.98 17.19 1.47
N ASP A 22 1.72 17.26 1.06
CA ASP A 22 0.63 17.66 1.94
C ASP A 22 0.45 16.66 3.10
N ALA A 23 0.55 15.35 2.83
CA ALA A 23 0.44 14.34 3.88
C ALA A 23 1.67 14.36 4.79
N LEU A 24 2.84 14.71 4.25
CA LEU A 24 4.06 14.92 5.03
C LEU A 24 3.92 16.13 5.96
N GLU A 25 3.41 17.25 5.47
CA GLU A 25 3.17 18.46 6.27
C GLU A 25 2.13 18.22 7.36
N GLN A 26 1.03 17.54 7.04
CA GLN A 26 0.02 17.13 8.02
C GLN A 26 0.61 16.19 9.09
N ALA A 27 1.44 15.22 8.68
CA ALA A 27 2.09 14.30 9.61
C ALA A 27 3.12 14.98 10.53
N MET A 28 3.71 16.09 10.11
CA MET A 28 4.64 16.90 10.92
C MET A 28 3.91 17.86 11.86
N SER A 29 2.76 18.41 11.44
CA SER A 29 1.98 19.36 12.25
C SER A 29 1.10 18.67 13.30
N GLU A 30 0.59 17.47 13.03
CA GLU A 30 -0.13 16.67 14.01
C GLU A 30 0.85 15.89 14.91
N LYS A 31 0.75 16.04 16.25
CA LYS A 31 1.50 15.24 17.24
C LYS A 31 1.24 13.74 17.05
N ARG A 32 2.03 13.05 16.21
CA ARG A 32 2.36 11.60 16.15
C ARG A 32 1.20 10.58 16.18
N ASN A 33 -0.06 11.01 16.17
CA ASN A 33 -1.24 10.14 16.31
C ASN A 33 -1.94 9.82 14.97
N SER A 34 -1.32 10.16 13.85
CA SER A 34 -1.77 9.66 12.55
C SER A 34 -1.58 8.14 12.49
N LEU A 35 -2.68 7.41 12.38
CA LEU A 35 -2.73 5.97 12.08
C LEU A 35 -2.19 5.64 10.67
N ARG A 36 -1.70 6.63 9.90
CA ARG A 36 -1.18 6.47 8.55
C ARG A 36 0.35 6.44 8.58
N GLY A 37 0.93 5.44 7.91
CA GLY A 37 2.34 5.50 7.54
C GLY A 37 2.51 6.60 6.50
N GLY A 38 3.39 7.58 6.74
CA GLY A 38 3.61 8.70 5.82
C GLY A 38 4.42 8.34 4.57
N SER A 39 4.33 7.10 4.06
CA SER A 39 5.04 6.70 2.84
C SER A 39 4.06 6.30 1.75
N THR A 40 4.22 6.90 0.56
CA THR A 40 3.39 6.66 -0.62
C THR A 40 3.58 5.25 -1.18
N ILE A 41 2.65 4.79 -2.01
CA ILE A 41 2.77 3.48 -2.70
C ILE A 41 4.09 3.41 -3.51
N THR A 42 4.46 4.49 -4.18
CA THR A 42 5.69 4.57 -4.98
C THR A 42 6.95 4.47 -4.13
N GLN A 43 7.01 5.19 -2.99
CA GLN A 43 8.12 5.05 -2.04
C GLN A 43 8.22 3.62 -1.51
N GLN A 44 7.08 2.99 -1.20
CA GLN A 44 7.07 1.62 -0.75
C GLN A 44 7.49 0.63 -1.84
N LEU A 45 7.11 0.84 -3.10
CA LEU A 45 7.56 0.04 -4.24
C LEU A 45 9.09 0.09 -4.38
N VAL A 46 9.65 1.30 -4.41
CA VAL A 46 11.10 1.53 -4.48
C VAL A 46 11.81 0.82 -3.32
N LYS A 47 11.29 0.96 -2.09
CA LYS A 47 11.81 0.28 -0.91
C LYS A 47 11.83 -1.24 -1.10
N ASN A 48 10.74 -1.84 -1.57
CA ASN A 48 10.66 -3.30 -1.73
C ASN A 48 11.50 -3.84 -2.89
N LEU A 49 11.75 -3.04 -3.94
CA LEU A 49 12.57 -3.46 -5.09
C LEU A 49 14.07 -3.35 -4.82
N PHE A 50 14.52 -2.30 -4.14
CA PHE A 50 15.94 -1.94 -4.12
C PHE A 50 16.63 -2.05 -2.76
N PHE A 51 15.88 -2.15 -1.65
CA PHE A 51 16.46 -2.00 -0.32
C PHE A 51 16.12 -3.14 0.63
N THR A 52 17.11 -3.56 1.41
CA THR A 52 16.91 -4.45 2.55
C THR A 52 16.18 -3.73 3.69
N THR A 53 15.55 -4.50 4.58
CA THR A 53 14.59 -4.03 5.59
C THR A 53 15.16 -3.10 6.68
N HIS A 54 16.48 -2.88 6.70
CA HIS A 54 17.12 -2.03 7.71
C HIS A 54 16.67 -0.57 7.61
N ARG A 55 16.25 -0.01 8.74
CA ARG A 55 15.91 1.41 8.85
C ARG A 55 17.21 2.22 8.78
N SER A 56 17.39 2.94 7.68
CA SER A 56 18.50 3.87 7.50
C SER A 56 17.95 5.20 6.99
N TYR A 57 18.43 6.30 7.57
CA TYR A 57 18.12 7.65 7.06
C TYR A 57 18.58 7.80 5.60
N LEU A 58 19.69 7.13 5.23
CA LEU A 58 20.16 7.08 3.85
C LEU A 58 19.14 6.39 2.95
N ARG A 59 18.55 5.26 3.39
CA ARG A 59 17.48 4.59 2.64
C ARG A 59 16.29 5.53 2.45
N LYS A 60 15.88 6.25 3.50
CA LYS A 60 14.74 7.17 3.39
C LYS A 60 15.06 8.32 2.43
N ALA A 61 16.27 8.88 2.46
CA ALA A 61 16.70 9.88 1.48
C ALA A 61 16.64 9.36 0.04
N MET A 62 17.03 8.10 -0.18
CA MET A 62 16.93 7.46 -1.50
C MET A 62 15.48 7.22 -1.96
N GLU A 63 14.55 6.90 -1.05
CA GLU A 63 13.12 6.84 -1.39
C GLU A 63 12.61 8.20 -1.90
N PHE A 64 13.09 9.31 -1.31
CA PHE A 64 12.73 10.67 -1.73
C PHE A 64 13.31 11.06 -3.09
N THR A 65 14.43 10.47 -3.54
CA THR A 65 15.01 10.76 -4.86
C THR A 65 14.51 9.82 -5.95
N ILE A 66 14.37 8.53 -5.65
CA ILE A 66 14.00 7.51 -6.64
C ILE A 66 12.48 7.49 -6.90
N ALA A 67 11.63 7.75 -5.90
CA ALA A 67 10.18 7.68 -6.11
C ALA A 67 9.67 8.68 -7.18
N PRO A 68 10.08 9.97 -7.18
CA PRO A 68 9.70 10.89 -8.26
C PRO A 68 10.25 10.46 -9.63
N LEU A 69 11.46 9.91 -9.69
CA LEU A 69 12.03 9.39 -10.94
C LEU A 69 11.24 8.19 -11.48
N ALA A 70 10.77 7.30 -10.60
CA ALA A 70 9.93 6.18 -11.00
C ALA A 70 8.59 6.66 -11.59
N GLU A 71 8.00 7.73 -11.05
CA GLU A 71 6.74 8.33 -11.53
C GLU A 71 6.91 9.05 -12.87
N LEU A 72 8.11 9.56 -13.16
CA LEU A 72 8.43 10.13 -14.47
C LEU A 72 8.48 9.06 -15.57
N ILE A 73 8.88 7.83 -15.23
CA ILE A 73 9.16 6.76 -16.20
C ILE A 73 7.98 5.79 -16.31
N LEU A 74 7.23 5.58 -15.22
CA LEU A 74 6.15 4.59 -15.15
C LEU A 74 4.80 5.29 -14.88
N PRO A 75 3.75 4.97 -15.64
CA PRO A 75 2.42 5.49 -15.35
C PRO A 75 1.89 4.92 -14.02
N LYS A 76 0.98 5.66 -13.38
CA LYS A 76 0.37 5.31 -12.08
C LYS A 76 -0.18 3.89 -12.01
N ASP A 77 -0.90 3.46 -13.04
CA ASP A 77 -1.47 2.11 -13.08
C ASP A 77 -0.38 1.04 -13.07
N ARG A 78 0.74 1.28 -13.76
CA ARG A 78 1.88 0.37 -13.79
C ARG A 78 2.60 0.31 -12.44
N ILE A 79 2.78 1.46 -11.79
CA ILE A 79 3.35 1.53 -10.43
C ILE A 79 2.48 0.73 -9.47
N LEU A 80 1.16 0.92 -9.51
CA LEU A 80 0.24 0.20 -8.64
C LEU A 80 0.25 -1.30 -8.92
N GLU A 81 0.27 -1.72 -10.18
CA GLU A 81 0.39 -3.12 -10.59
C GLU A 81 1.68 -3.77 -10.08
N LEU A 82 2.83 -3.11 -10.25
CA LEU A 82 4.11 -3.59 -9.75
C LEU A 82 4.08 -3.69 -8.23
N TYR A 83 3.58 -2.66 -7.54
CA TYR A 83 3.48 -2.64 -6.09
C TYR A 83 2.70 -3.83 -5.55
N ILE A 84 1.47 -4.06 -6.02
CA ILE A 84 0.63 -5.15 -5.51
C ILE A 84 1.23 -6.54 -5.79
N ASN A 85 2.14 -6.65 -6.77
CA ASN A 85 2.82 -7.88 -7.15
C ASN A 85 4.17 -8.10 -6.44
N VAL A 86 4.81 -7.04 -5.96
CA VAL A 86 6.10 -7.10 -5.26
C VAL A 86 5.94 -7.18 -3.75
N VAL A 87 4.85 -6.63 -3.18
CA VAL A 87 4.63 -6.69 -1.74
C VAL A 87 4.36 -8.10 -1.24
N GLU A 88 4.80 -8.36 -0.01
CA GLU A 88 4.50 -9.59 0.73
C GLU A 88 3.12 -9.47 1.42
N TRP A 89 2.28 -10.48 1.22
CA TRP A 89 0.92 -10.58 1.75
C TRP A 89 0.77 -11.62 2.89
N GLY A 90 1.88 -12.21 3.29
CA GLY A 90 2.01 -13.31 4.26
C GLY A 90 3.37 -13.99 4.07
N LYS A 91 3.86 -14.76 5.04
CA LYS A 91 5.20 -15.37 4.99
C LYS A 91 5.45 -16.12 3.68
N GLY A 92 6.30 -15.58 2.80
CA GLY A 92 6.63 -16.15 1.51
C GLY A 92 5.56 -16.01 0.42
N VAL A 93 4.52 -15.19 0.64
CA VAL A 93 3.39 -14.98 -0.28
C VAL A 93 3.53 -13.61 -0.94
N TYR A 94 4.15 -13.57 -2.10
CA TYR A 94 4.38 -12.34 -2.86
C TYR A 94 3.39 -12.21 -4.01
N GLY A 95 2.76 -11.04 -4.08
CA GLY A 95 1.87 -10.67 -5.16
C GLY A 95 0.39 -11.03 -5.00
N ALA A 96 -0.44 -10.28 -5.72
CA ALA A 96 -1.89 -10.26 -5.55
C ALA A 96 -2.56 -11.61 -5.87
N GLU A 97 -2.12 -12.30 -6.93
CA GLU A 97 -2.65 -13.62 -7.30
C GLU A 97 -2.29 -14.67 -6.23
N ALA A 98 -1.03 -14.71 -5.80
CA ALA A 98 -0.60 -15.63 -4.74
C ALA A 98 -1.37 -15.36 -3.43
N ALA A 99 -1.58 -14.09 -3.08
CA ALA A 99 -2.35 -13.70 -1.90
C ALA A 99 -3.82 -14.17 -1.98
N ALA A 100 -4.46 -14.02 -3.14
CA ALA A 100 -5.83 -14.45 -3.37
C ALA A 100 -5.97 -15.97 -3.20
N ARG A 101 -5.05 -16.73 -3.80
CA ARG A 101 -5.01 -18.20 -3.74
C ARG A 101 -4.71 -18.70 -2.34
N TYR A 102 -3.78 -18.06 -1.64
CA TYR A 102 -3.37 -18.44 -0.30
C TYR A 102 -4.45 -18.20 0.74
N HIS A 103 -5.05 -17.00 0.76
CA HIS A 103 -5.99 -16.60 1.82
C HIS A 103 -7.45 -17.00 1.56
N TYR A 104 -7.84 -17.14 0.28
CA TYR A 104 -9.24 -17.34 -0.11
C TYR A 104 -9.47 -18.45 -1.13
N HIS A 105 -8.41 -19.11 -1.64
CA HIS A 105 -8.50 -20.21 -2.60
C HIS A 105 -9.26 -19.85 -3.90
N ILE A 106 -9.18 -18.58 -4.31
CA ILE A 106 -9.80 -18.06 -5.54
C ILE A 106 -8.76 -17.31 -6.37
N PRO A 107 -8.97 -17.16 -7.69
CA PRO A 107 -8.15 -16.24 -8.49
C PRO A 107 -8.36 -14.79 -8.02
N SER A 108 -7.34 -13.95 -8.17
CA SER A 108 -7.38 -12.53 -7.78
C SER A 108 -8.50 -11.75 -8.47
N SER A 109 -8.85 -12.15 -9.70
CA SER A 109 -9.97 -11.59 -10.48
C SER A 109 -11.35 -11.81 -9.83
N LYS A 110 -11.48 -12.75 -8.89
CA LYS A 110 -12.73 -13.04 -8.18
C LYS A 110 -12.78 -12.46 -6.77
N ILE A 111 -11.74 -11.74 -6.33
CA ILE A 111 -11.74 -11.07 -5.03
C ILE A 111 -12.86 -10.03 -4.98
N ASN A 112 -13.76 -10.18 -4.01
CA ASN A 112 -14.80 -9.19 -3.76
C ASN A 112 -14.29 -8.01 -2.92
N ARG A 113 -15.11 -6.95 -2.82
CA ARG A 113 -14.75 -5.71 -2.10
C ARG A 113 -14.32 -5.96 -0.65
N ASN A 114 -15.02 -6.83 0.08
CA ASN A 114 -14.71 -7.13 1.48
C ASN A 114 -13.37 -7.87 1.62
N GLN A 115 -13.15 -8.91 0.80
CA GLN A 115 -11.90 -9.66 0.73
C GLN A 115 -10.71 -8.75 0.37
N ALA A 116 -10.89 -7.84 -0.59
CA ALA A 116 -9.88 -6.86 -0.98
C ALA A 116 -9.52 -5.92 0.18
N SER A 117 -10.51 -5.35 0.87
CA SER A 117 -10.25 -4.46 2.01
C SER A 117 -9.60 -5.18 3.19
N ARG A 118 -9.92 -6.45 3.43
CA ARG A 118 -9.26 -7.28 4.44
C ARG A 118 -7.80 -7.61 4.08
N LEU A 119 -7.52 -7.90 2.81
CA LEU A 119 -6.14 -8.11 2.33
C LEU A 119 -5.32 -6.82 2.45
N ALA A 120 -5.85 -5.70 1.97
CA ALA A 120 -5.16 -4.40 2.06
C ALA A 120 -4.87 -4.01 3.52
N ALA A 121 -5.74 -4.35 4.47
CA ALA A 121 -5.49 -4.12 5.91
C ALA A 121 -4.31 -4.91 6.50
N CYS A 122 -3.84 -5.97 5.83
CA CYS A 122 -2.70 -6.75 6.27
C CYS A 122 -1.35 -6.15 5.86
N LEU A 123 -1.30 -5.32 4.80
CA LEU A 123 -0.05 -4.77 4.25
C LEU A 123 0.87 -4.08 5.27
N PRO A 124 0.37 -3.37 6.30
CA PRO A 124 1.27 -2.78 7.29
C PRO A 124 2.02 -3.79 8.17
N ALA A 125 1.53 -5.03 8.29
CA ALA A 125 2.16 -6.08 9.08
C ALA A 125 1.78 -7.49 8.55
N PRO A 126 2.26 -7.87 7.35
CA PRO A 126 1.76 -9.03 6.61
C PRO A 126 2.11 -10.37 7.28
N LEU A 127 3.18 -10.41 8.07
CA LEU A 127 3.61 -11.62 8.77
C LEU A 127 2.75 -11.94 10.01
N THR A 128 2.06 -10.93 10.58
CA THR A 128 1.29 -11.09 11.83
C THR A 128 -0.21 -10.88 11.63
N ARG A 129 -0.62 -10.09 10.64
CA ARG A 129 -2.04 -9.83 10.35
C ARG A 129 -2.63 -10.88 9.41
N LYS A 130 -3.77 -11.44 9.81
CA LYS A 130 -4.57 -12.35 8.98
C LYS A 130 -5.82 -11.63 8.46
N PRO A 131 -6.19 -11.75 7.17
CA PRO A 131 -7.33 -11.03 6.60
C PRO A 131 -8.65 -11.27 7.37
N GLN A 132 -8.87 -12.48 7.87
CA GLN A 132 -10.05 -12.88 8.64
C GLN A 132 -10.20 -12.09 9.95
N ALA A 133 -9.09 -11.62 10.53
CA ALA A 133 -9.07 -10.82 11.76
C ALA A 133 -9.21 -9.30 11.50
N MET A 134 -9.12 -8.84 10.25
CA MET A 134 -9.07 -7.41 9.90
C MET A 134 -10.45 -6.76 9.73
N ASN A 135 -11.46 -7.18 10.50
CA ASN A 135 -12.83 -6.67 10.40
C ASN A 135 -12.95 -5.17 10.66
N ARG A 136 -12.25 -4.64 11.67
CA ARG A 136 -12.28 -3.20 11.98
C ARG A 136 -11.60 -2.37 10.90
N TYR A 137 -10.38 -2.76 10.50
CA TYR A 137 -9.60 -2.03 9.49
C TYR A 137 -10.23 -2.10 8.10
N SER A 138 -10.78 -3.25 7.71
CA SER A 138 -11.48 -3.38 6.43
C SER A 138 -12.70 -2.45 6.32
N ARG A 139 -13.44 -2.20 7.41
CA ARG A 139 -14.52 -1.20 7.42
C ARG A 139 -14.01 0.23 7.21
N ILE A 140 -12.88 0.59 7.81
CA ILE A 140 -12.25 1.91 7.60
C ILE A 140 -11.84 2.06 6.13
N ILE A 141 -11.20 1.04 5.55
CA ILE A 141 -10.80 1.04 4.14
C ILE A 141 -12.02 1.14 3.24
N GLN A 142 -13.10 0.40 3.50
CA GLN A 142 -14.33 0.50 2.71
C GLN A 142 -14.98 1.89 2.80
N LYS A 143 -14.94 2.54 3.97
CA LYS A 143 -15.42 3.93 4.12
C LYS A 143 -14.60 4.89 3.26
N ARG A 144 -13.27 4.75 3.27
CA ARG A 144 -12.37 5.54 2.42
C ARG A 144 -12.62 5.30 0.93
N MET A 145 -12.74 4.02 0.53
CA MET A 145 -13.08 3.66 -0.85
C MET A 145 -14.36 4.35 -1.33
N ARG A 146 -15.41 4.37 -0.51
CA ARG A 146 -16.67 5.07 -0.83
C ARG A 146 -16.47 6.58 -0.97
N ALA A 147 -15.71 7.20 -0.07
CA ALA A 147 -15.40 8.63 -0.14
C ALA A 147 -14.60 9.00 -1.40
N MET A 148 -13.83 8.06 -1.94
CA MET A 148 -13.06 8.19 -3.18
C MET A 148 -13.85 7.82 -4.45
N GLY A 149 -15.12 7.40 -4.32
CA GLY A 149 -15.95 7.01 -5.47
C GLY A 149 -15.77 5.58 -5.99
N TYR A 150 -15.13 4.69 -5.24
CA TYR A 150 -14.90 3.29 -5.62
C TYR A 150 -16.00 2.29 -5.23
#